data_AF-A0A3P7J5V0-F1
#
_entry.id   AF-A0A3P7J5V0-F1
#
_cell.length_a   1.000
_cell.length_b   1.000
_cell.length_c   1.000
_cell.angle_alpha   90.00
_cell.angle_beta   90.00
_cell.angle_gamma   90.00
#
_symmetry.space_group_name_H-M   'P 1'
#
loop_
_entity.id
_entity.type
_entity.pdbx_description
1 polymer ?
#
loop_
_entity_poly.entity_id
_entity_poly.type
_entity_poly.pdbx_seq_one_letter_code
_entity_poly.pdbx_strand_id
1 'polypeptide(L)'
;MVCLRLVSYDCISIPIFERFTQWYGKVNEEAVAYVQNHAFFEYACGPGKALFLADHDCLSRAFTVQPLTQRINTCLPDSPDMCSRAISAVECVKESLTEQCSVDAGSAACGAATNIAQRAQEVSPLCIQEMNIRCSSCSKFIWIVTMLAICGLIY
;
A
#
# COMPACT_ATOMS: atom_id res chain seq x y z
N MET A 1 15.18 10.35 34.32
CA MET A 1 15.04 11.16 33.09
C MET A 1 13.86 10.60 32.33
N VAL A 2 12.74 11.33 32.30
CA VAL A 2 11.54 10.92 31.56
C VAL A 2 11.66 11.53 30.17
N CYS A 3 12.05 10.74 29.17
CA CYS A 3 11.91 11.15 27.78
C CYS A 3 10.41 11.29 27.51
N LEU A 4 9.96 12.52 27.28
CA LEU A 4 8.59 12.88 26.93
C LEU A 4 8.00 11.87 25.94
N ARG A 5 6.99 11.10 26.37
CA ARG A 5 6.17 10.30 25.46
C ARG A 5 4.75 10.86 25.47
N LEU A 6 4.61 12.07 24.92
CA LEU A 6 3.36 12.48 24.30
C LEU A 6 3.35 11.85 22.92
N VAL A 7 2.61 10.75 22.79
CA VAL A 7 2.34 10.14 21.48
C VAL A 7 1.37 11.10 20.79
N SER A 8 1.90 12.01 19.96
CA SER A 8 1.07 12.82 19.08
C SER A 8 0.41 11.90 18.07
N TYR A 9 -0.92 11.90 18.04
CA TYR A 9 -1.70 11.27 16.96
C TYR A 9 -1.71 12.13 15.69
N ASP A 10 -1.29 13.39 15.80
CA ASP A 10 -1.19 14.30 14.65
C ASP A 10 0.07 13.98 13.86
N CYS A 11 -0.13 13.42 12.67
CA CYS A 11 0.91 13.15 11.70
C CYS A 11 1.37 14.47 11.08
N ILE A 12 2.67 14.77 11.11
CA ILE A 12 3.23 15.89 10.33
C ILE A 12 2.91 15.64 8.85
N SER A 13 2.37 16.64 8.14
CA SER A 13 2.09 16.48 6.72
C SER A 13 3.38 16.37 5.92
N ILE A 14 3.37 15.53 4.90
CA ILE A 14 4.56 15.20 4.10
C ILE A 14 5.14 16.43 3.39
N PRO A 15 4.31 17.31 2.78
CA PRO A 15 4.83 18.57 2.24
C PRO A 15 5.47 19.50 3.29
N ILE A 16 4.99 19.46 4.54
CA ILE A 16 5.61 20.22 5.63
C ILE A 16 6.94 19.57 6.02
N PHE A 17 6.97 18.25 6.15
CA PHE A 17 8.18 17.50 6.48
C PHE A 17 9.27 17.71 5.43
N GLU A 18 8.91 17.59 4.14
CA GLU A 18 9.82 17.85 3.02
C GLU A 18 10.40 19.26 3.05
N ARG A 19 9.60 20.29 3.37
CA ARG A 19 10.13 21.67 3.53
C ARG A 19 11.17 21.80 4.64
N PHE A 20 11.06 21.01 5.71
CA PHE A 20 12.05 20.99 6.79
C PHE A 20 13.30 20.18 6.43
N THR A 21 13.17 19.20 5.55
CA THR A 21 14.27 18.30 5.18
C THR A 21 14.93 18.65 3.85
N GLN A 22 14.34 19.55 3.06
CA GLN A 22 14.94 20.11 1.86
C GLN A 22 16.13 21.00 2.22
N TRP A 23 17.33 20.47 2.02
CA TRP A 23 18.57 21.25 2.14
C TRP A 23 19.11 21.55 0.73
N TYR A 24 19.35 22.82 0.41
CA TYR A 24 19.89 23.27 -0.88
C TYR A 24 19.08 22.80 -2.11
N GLY A 25 17.76 22.64 -1.97
CA GLY A 25 16.89 22.21 -3.07
C GLY A 25 16.99 20.73 -3.44
N LYS A 26 17.64 19.91 -2.61
CA LYS A 26 17.67 18.45 -2.78
C LYS A 26 16.64 17.78 -1.87
N VAL A 27 15.97 16.76 -2.41
CA VAL A 27 15.10 15.87 -1.64
C VAL A 27 15.98 15.09 -0.67
N ASN A 28 15.58 15.04 0.61
CA ASN A 28 16.23 14.19 1.60
C ASN A 28 15.59 12.79 1.53
N GLU A 29 16.33 11.83 0.99
CA GLU A 29 15.86 10.47 0.78
C GLU A 29 15.47 9.76 2.09
N GLU A 30 16.17 10.05 3.19
CA GLU A 30 15.84 9.49 4.51
C GLU A 30 14.50 10.02 5.02
N ALA A 31 14.20 11.28 4.73
CA ALA A 31 12.93 11.91 5.09
C ALA A 31 11.76 11.28 4.31
N VAL A 32 11.94 11.07 3.01
CA VAL A 32 10.96 10.38 2.16
C VAL A 32 10.76 8.94 2.64
N ALA A 33 11.84 8.22 2.96
CA ALA A 33 11.77 6.86 3.48
C ALA A 33 11.02 6.80 4.83
N TYR A 34 11.26 7.75 5.74
CA TYR A 34 10.54 7.83 7.02
C TYR A 34 9.03 7.96 6.80
N VAL A 35 8.65 8.88 5.91
CA VAL A 35 7.26 9.13 5.53
C VAL A 35 6.59 7.90 4.92
N GLN A 36 7.27 7.24 3.97
CA GLN A 36 6.75 6.04 3.31
C GLN A 36 6.56 4.89 4.30
N ASN A 37 7.53 4.70 5.21
CA ASN A 37 7.42 3.71 6.27
C ASN A 37 6.28 4.04 7.25
N HIS A 38 6.12 5.31 7.61
CA HIS A 38 5.00 5.74 8.45
C HIS A 38 3.64 5.45 7.77
N ALA A 39 3.48 5.76 6.49
CA ALA A 39 2.28 5.46 5.73
C ALA A 39 2.02 3.94 5.63
N PHE A 40 3.06 3.15 5.45
CA PHE A 40 2.95 1.69 5.54
C PHE A 40 2.42 1.25 6.91
N PHE A 41 3.02 1.74 8.01
CA PHE A 41 2.60 1.38 9.37
C PHE A 41 1.17 1.80 9.67
N GLU A 42 0.76 3.00 9.24
CA GLU A 42 -0.61 3.48 9.39
C GLU A 42 -1.62 2.51 8.78
N TYR A 43 -1.35 2.01 7.57
CA TYR A 43 -2.21 1.04 6.91
C TYR A 43 -2.16 -0.33 7.59
N ALA A 44 -0.95 -0.85 7.83
CA ALA A 44 -0.73 -2.18 8.39
C ALA A 44 -1.26 -2.32 9.83
N CYS A 45 -1.24 -1.25 10.64
CA CYS A 45 -1.80 -1.24 11.99
C CYS A 45 -3.27 -0.80 12.04
N GLY A 46 -3.77 -0.17 10.97
CA GLY A 46 -5.15 0.31 10.83
C GLY A 46 -5.98 -0.58 9.90
N PRO A 47 -6.49 -0.06 8.76
CA PRO A 47 -7.41 -0.80 7.88
C PRO A 47 -6.89 -2.15 7.37
N GLY A 48 -5.57 -2.28 7.16
CA GLY A 48 -4.95 -3.50 6.65
C GLY A 48 -4.67 -4.56 7.71
N LYS A 49 -4.85 -4.26 9.00
CA LYS A 49 -4.39 -5.10 10.12
C LYS A 49 -4.82 -6.56 10.02
N ALA A 50 -6.08 -6.82 9.68
CA ALA A 50 -6.58 -8.19 9.58
C ALA A 50 -5.84 -9.00 8.50
N LEU A 51 -5.54 -8.39 7.36
CA LEU A 51 -4.83 -9.04 6.26
C LEU A 51 -3.35 -9.28 6.63
N PHE A 52 -2.68 -8.28 7.22
CA PHE A 52 -1.29 -8.43 7.68
C PHE A 52 -1.13 -9.50 8.76
N LEU A 53 -2.11 -9.64 9.66
CA LEU A 53 -2.08 -10.69 10.69
C LEU A 53 -2.36 -12.08 10.11
N ALA A 54 -3.19 -12.19 9.07
CA ALA A 54 -3.48 -13.46 8.42
C ALA A 54 -2.25 -14.05 7.72
N ASP A 55 -1.38 -13.21 7.17
CA ASP A 55 -0.19 -13.59 6.40
C ASP A 55 1.14 -13.15 7.03
N HIS A 56 1.14 -12.89 8.35
CA HIS A 56 2.25 -12.26 9.08
C HIS A 56 3.61 -12.89 8.77
N ASP A 57 3.72 -14.21 8.88
CA ASP A 57 5.00 -14.90 8.73
C ASP A 57 5.55 -14.84 7.30
N CYS A 58 4.66 -14.90 6.30
CA CYS A 58 5.08 -14.80 4.91
C CYS A 58 5.47 -13.37 4.56
N LEU A 59 4.63 -12.39 4.89
CA LEU A 59 4.88 -10.97 4.65
C LEU A 59 6.14 -10.50 5.37
N SER A 60 6.36 -10.92 6.62
CA SER A 60 7.57 -10.60 7.39
C SER A 60 8.84 -11.07 6.68
N ARG A 61 8.85 -12.31 6.18
CA ARG A 61 9.97 -12.84 5.39
C ARG A 61 10.12 -12.11 4.05
N ALA A 62 9.01 -11.91 3.34
CA ALA A 62 9.02 -11.25 2.03
C ALA A 62 9.58 -9.82 2.12
N PHE A 63 9.19 -9.05 3.15
CA PHE A 63 9.68 -7.69 3.36
C PHE A 63 11.09 -7.62 3.94
N THR A 64 11.55 -8.67 4.62
CA THR A 64 12.96 -8.79 5.03
C THR A 64 13.86 -8.96 3.81
N VAL A 65 13.42 -9.71 2.79
CA VAL A 65 14.16 -9.90 1.54
C VAL A 65 14.09 -8.67 0.65
N GLN A 66 12.88 -8.12 0.47
CA GLN A 66 12.64 -6.93 -0.34
C GLN A 66 11.56 -6.07 0.31
N PRO A 67 11.93 -4.92 0.92
CA PRO A 67 10.97 -3.99 1.51
C PRO A 67 9.91 -3.54 0.50
N LEU A 68 8.72 -3.18 1.00
CA LEU A 68 7.60 -2.76 0.15
C LEU A 68 7.98 -1.59 -0.76
N THR A 69 8.69 -0.59 -0.25
CA THR A 69 9.13 0.59 -1.03
C THR A 69 10.06 0.20 -2.19
N GLN A 70 11.00 -0.71 -1.94
CA GLN A 70 11.86 -1.26 -2.99
C GLN A 70 11.06 -2.03 -4.03
N ARG A 71 10.05 -2.80 -3.60
CA ARG A 71 9.16 -3.54 -4.50
C ARG A 71 8.31 -2.62 -5.38
N ILE A 72 7.77 -1.54 -4.79
CA ILE A 72 7.07 -0.48 -5.55
C ILE A 72 8.00 0.08 -6.62
N ASN A 73 9.25 0.42 -6.27
CA ASN A 73 10.21 0.95 -7.23
C ASN A 73 10.52 -0.02 -8.38
N THR A 74 10.60 -1.32 -8.11
CA THR A 74 10.75 -2.35 -9.16
C THR A 74 9.50 -2.47 -10.05
N CYS A 75 8.32 -2.20 -9.50
CA CYS A 75 7.04 -2.26 -10.19
C CYS A 75 6.67 -0.95 -10.92
N LEU A 76 7.45 0.13 -10.81
CA LEU A 76 7.13 1.41 -11.46
C LEU A 76 7.44 1.33 -12.97
N PRO A 77 6.43 1.46 -13.85
CA PRO A 77 6.68 1.49 -15.29
C PRO A 77 7.17 2.87 -15.76
N ASP A 78 7.85 2.87 -16.90
CA ASP A 78 8.16 4.07 -17.68
C ASP A 78 6.92 4.52 -18.47
N SER A 79 5.96 5.12 -17.79
CA SER A 79 4.82 5.82 -18.40
C SER A 79 4.90 7.31 -18.07
N PRO A 80 4.44 8.23 -18.95
CA PRO A 80 4.42 9.65 -18.66
C PRO A 80 3.28 10.07 -17.71
N ASP A 81 2.22 9.26 -17.59
CA ASP A 81 1.06 9.58 -16.74
C ASP A 81 1.23 9.01 -15.33
N MET A 82 1.36 9.88 -14.32
CA MET A 82 1.58 9.47 -12.93
C MET A 82 0.47 8.58 -12.37
N CYS A 83 -0.79 8.79 -12.80
CA CYS A 83 -1.88 7.96 -12.30
C CYS A 83 -1.79 6.53 -12.83
N SER A 84 -1.61 6.37 -14.15
CA SER A 84 -1.43 5.07 -14.79
C SER A 84 -0.21 4.33 -14.22
N ARG A 85 0.90 5.05 -14.00
CA ARG A 85 2.10 4.49 -13.35
C ARG A 85 1.79 3.94 -11.96
N ALA A 86 1.09 4.72 -11.14
CA ALA A 86 0.78 4.35 -9.77
C ALA A 86 -0.15 3.13 -9.72
N ILE A 87 -1.18 3.09 -10.58
CA ILE A 87 -2.11 1.96 -10.70
C ILE A 87 -1.34 0.68 -11.08
N SER A 88 -0.54 0.74 -12.14
CA SER A 88 0.25 -0.42 -12.58
C SER A 88 1.25 -0.89 -11.50
N ALA A 89 1.86 0.05 -10.77
CA ALA A 89 2.80 -0.30 -9.71
C ALA A 89 2.13 -1.06 -8.56
N VAL A 90 0.95 -0.62 -8.10
CA VAL A 90 0.26 -1.31 -7.01
C VAL A 90 -0.35 -2.65 -7.44
N GLU A 91 -0.79 -2.77 -8.70
CA GLU A 91 -1.20 -4.04 -9.29
C GLU A 91 -0.03 -5.04 -9.34
N CYS A 92 1.13 -4.61 -9.84
CA CYS A 92 2.35 -5.44 -9.84
C CYS A 92 2.77 -5.88 -8.42
N VAL A 93 2.69 -4.98 -7.43
CA VAL A 93 2.94 -5.35 -6.03
C VAL A 93 1.94 -6.39 -5.52
N LYS A 94 0.66 -6.23 -5.87
CA LYS A 94 -0.41 -7.16 -5.52
C LYS A 94 -0.12 -8.55 -6.07
N GLU A 95 0.17 -8.64 -7.36
CA GLU A 95 0.47 -9.90 -8.06
C GLU A 95 1.70 -10.57 -7.45
N SER A 96 2.78 -9.81 -7.26
CA SER A 96 4.04 -10.30 -6.70
C SER A 96 3.87 -10.96 -5.32
N LEU A 97 3.09 -10.35 -4.41
CA LEU A 97 2.84 -10.95 -3.10
C LEU A 97 1.66 -11.93 -3.07
N THR A 98 0.78 -11.89 -4.07
CA THR A 98 -0.20 -12.95 -4.29
C THR A 98 0.49 -14.26 -4.64
N GLU A 99 1.46 -14.21 -5.55
CA GLU A 99 2.25 -15.36 -5.97
C GLU A 99 3.21 -15.83 -4.87
N GLN A 100 3.86 -14.90 -4.16
CA GLN A 100 4.83 -15.25 -3.12
C GLN A 100 4.19 -15.74 -1.82
N CYS A 101 3.00 -15.25 -1.48
CA CYS A 101 2.34 -15.53 -0.20
C CYS A 101 0.91 -16.01 -0.38
N SER A 102 -0.02 -15.08 -0.62
CA SER A 102 -1.45 -15.38 -0.74
C SER A 102 -2.19 -14.18 -1.33
N VAL A 103 -3.42 -14.39 -1.80
CA VAL A 103 -4.28 -13.30 -2.30
C VAL A 103 -4.48 -12.22 -1.25
N ASP A 104 -4.67 -12.60 0.01
CA ASP A 104 -4.91 -11.65 1.10
C ASP A 104 -3.62 -10.86 1.44
N ALA A 105 -2.44 -11.49 1.37
CA ALA A 105 -1.13 -10.82 1.43
C ALA A 105 -0.92 -9.83 0.28
N GLY A 106 -1.27 -10.22 -0.95
CA GLY A 106 -1.20 -9.35 -2.12
C GLY A 106 -2.06 -8.11 -1.96
N SER A 107 -3.32 -8.29 -1.54
CA SER A 107 -4.24 -7.20 -1.23
C SER A 107 -3.75 -6.31 -0.08
N ALA A 108 -3.15 -6.88 0.97
CA ALA A 108 -2.56 -6.13 2.06
C ALA A 108 -1.43 -5.20 1.58
N ALA A 109 -0.50 -5.74 0.80
CA ALA A 109 0.64 -4.97 0.29
C ALA A 109 0.23 -3.93 -0.75
N CYS A 110 -0.73 -4.24 -1.61
CA CYS A 110 -1.33 -3.29 -2.54
C CYS A 110 -1.97 -2.11 -1.81
N GLY A 111 -2.79 -2.40 -0.78
CA GLY A 111 -3.43 -1.36 0.03
C GLY A 111 -2.41 -0.50 0.77
N ALA A 112 -1.34 -1.09 1.29
CA ALA A 112 -0.25 -0.35 1.92
C ALA A 112 0.48 0.56 0.91
N ALA A 113 0.75 0.06 -0.30
CA ALA A 113 1.36 0.85 -1.38
C ALA A 113 0.45 2.01 -1.82
N THR A 114 -0.87 1.78 -1.87
CA THR A 114 -1.87 2.82 -2.14
C THR A 114 -1.87 3.89 -1.04
N ASN A 115 -1.76 3.48 0.23
CA ASN A 115 -1.67 4.44 1.33
C ASN A 115 -0.39 5.28 1.25
N ILE A 116 0.74 4.68 0.85
CA ILE A 116 1.98 5.42 0.58
C ILE A 116 1.74 6.47 -0.51
N ALA A 117 1.12 6.11 -1.64
CA ALA A 117 0.83 7.04 -2.73
C ALA A 117 -0.13 8.17 -2.31
N GLN A 118 -1.16 7.85 -1.53
CA GLN A 118 -2.10 8.84 -0.99
C GLN A 118 -1.39 9.87 -0.10
N ARG A 119 -0.44 9.39 0.70
CA ARG A 119 0.35 10.21 1.61
C ARG A 119 1.38 11.05 0.85
N ALA A 120 2.00 10.51 -0.19
CA ALA A 120 2.91 11.25 -1.07
C ALA A 120 2.23 12.43 -1.82
N GLN A 121 0.91 12.38 -2.00
CA GLN A 121 0.12 13.42 -2.71
C GLN A 121 0.56 13.67 -4.17
N GLU A 122 1.21 12.68 -4.79
CA GLU A 122 1.67 12.76 -6.19
C GLU A 122 0.58 12.44 -7.22
N VAL A 123 -0.52 11.83 -6.78
CA VAL A 123 -1.64 11.41 -7.64
C VAL A 123 -2.98 11.95 -7.12
N SER A 124 -3.94 12.10 -8.03
CA SER A 124 -5.25 12.68 -7.69
C SER A 124 -6.09 11.74 -6.81
N PRO A 125 -7.07 12.27 -6.04
CA PRO A 125 -7.97 11.44 -5.23
C PRO A 125 -8.75 10.39 -6.02
N LEU A 126 -9.12 10.70 -7.27
CA LEU A 126 -9.77 9.75 -8.18
C LEU A 126 -8.85 8.58 -8.52
N CYS A 127 -7.55 8.84 -8.70
CA CYS A 127 -6.56 7.81 -8.92
C CYS A 127 -6.41 6.89 -7.71
N ILE A 128 -6.34 7.46 -6.51
CA ILE A 128 -6.29 6.71 -5.25
C ILE A 128 -7.52 5.82 -5.09
N GLN A 129 -8.71 6.28 -5.50
CA GLN A 129 -9.92 5.46 -5.47
C GLN A 129 -9.79 4.25 -6.40
N GLU A 130 -9.31 4.44 -7.62
CA GLU A 130 -9.08 3.35 -8.57
C GLU A 130 -8.07 2.34 -8.01
N MET A 131 -6.94 2.82 -7.47
CA MET A 131 -5.94 1.96 -6.82
C MET A 131 -6.55 1.12 -5.69
N ASN A 132 -7.38 1.72 -4.82
CA ASN A 132 -8.06 0.98 -3.76
C ASN A 132 -9.00 -0.11 -4.29
N ILE A 133 -9.70 0.14 -5.41
CA ILE A 133 -10.53 -0.87 -6.08
C ILE A 133 -9.66 -2.04 -6.56
N ARG A 134 -8.51 -1.76 -7.18
CA ARG A 134 -7.55 -2.79 -7.63
C ARG A 134 -6.99 -3.59 -6.46
N CYS A 135 -6.77 -2.97 -5.31
CA CYS A 135 -6.22 -3.64 -4.14
C CYS A 135 -7.21 -4.52 -3.38
N SER A 136 -8.52 -4.40 -3.63
CA SER A 136 -9.52 -5.20 -2.91
C SER A 136 -9.36 -6.72 -3.13
N SER A 137 -9.51 -7.51 -2.05
CA SER A 137 -9.58 -8.99 -2.07
C SER A 137 -10.94 -9.52 -2.60
N CYS A 138 -11.76 -8.71 -3.26
CA CYS A 138 -13.13 -9.04 -3.72
C CYS A 138 -13.26 -10.25 -4.67
N SER A 139 -12.22 -11.06 -4.85
CA SER A 139 -12.31 -12.39 -5.47
C SER A 139 -13.26 -13.35 -4.70
N LYS A 140 -13.44 -13.18 -3.38
CA LYS A 140 -14.36 -14.04 -2.59
C LYS A 140 -15.85 -13.82 -2.89
N PHE A 141 -16.26 -12.66 -3.41
CA PHE A 141 -17.68 -12.38 -3.70
C PHE A 141 -18.14 -12.94 -5.06
N ILE A 142 -17.23 -13.08 -6.02
CA ILE A 142 -17.54 -13.60 -7.36
C ILE A 142 -17.95 -15.08 -7.28
N TRP A 143 -17.33 -15.86 -6.37
CA TRP A 143 -17.70 -17.26 -6.13
C TRP A 143 -19.10 -17.43 -5.53
N ILE A 144 -19.52 -16.51 -4.66
CA ILE A 144 -20.86 -16.56 -4.05
C ILE A 144 -21.94 -16.23 -5.09
N VAL A 145 -21.71 -15.22 -5.94
CA VAL A 145 -22.64 -14.84 -7.01
C VAL A 145 -22.73 -15.92 -8.09
N THR A 146 -21.62 -16.57 -8.43
CA THR A 146 -21.61 -17.68 -9.41
C THR A 146 -22.26 -18.95 -8.86
N MET A 147 -22.04 -19.30 -7.59
CA MET A 147 -22.72 -20.45 -6.96
C MET A 147 -24.24 -20.23 -6.83
N LEU A 148 -24.69 -19.03 -6.47
CA LEU A 148 -26.12 -18.70 -6.41
C LEU A 148 -26.78 -18.71 -7.79
N ALA A 149 -26.06 -18.28 -8.84
CA ALA A 149 -26.57 -18.33 -10.22
C ALA A 149 -26.70 -19.77 -10.75
N ILE A 150 -25.79 -20.67 -10.39
CA ILE A 150 -25.84 -22.09 -10.81
C ILE A 150 -26.96 -22.84 -10.08
N CYS A 151 -27.17 -22.58 -8.78
CA CYS A 151 -28.27 -23.21 -8.04
C CYS A 151 -29.67 -22.70 -8.46
N GLY A 152 -29.78 -21.47 -8.97
CA GLY A 152 -31.06 -20.91 -9.45
C GLY A 152 -31.50 -21.40 -10.84
N LEU A 153 -30.63 -22.06 -11.60
CA LEU A 153 -30.93 -22.62 -12.92
C LEU A 153 -31.32 -24.11 -12.89
N ILE A 154 -31.27 -24.75 -11.71
CA ILE A 154 -31.58 -26.18 -11.50
C ILE A 154 -32.95 -26.38 -10.81
N TYR A 155 -33.73 -25.30 -10.62
CA TYR A 155 -35.10 -25.36 -10.09
C TYR A 155 -36.14 -24.90 -11.10
#